data_AF-A0A544QSW0-F1
#
_entry.id   AF-A0A544QSW0-F1
#
_cell.length_a   1.000
_cell.length_b   1.000
_cell.length_c   1.000
_cell.angle_alpha   90.00
_cell.angle_beta   90.00
_cell.angle_gamma   90.00
#
_symmetry.space_group_name_H-M   'P 1'
#
loop_
_entity.id
_entity.type
_entity.pdbx_description
1 polymer ?
#
loop_
_entity_poly.entity_id
_entity_poly.type
_entity_poly.pdbx_seq_one_letter_code
_entity_poly.pdbx_strand_id
1 'polypeptide(L)'
;MNPVRLLFDEVTDLIDDHSREELEQRLAELKTEQEEVAAEYDATSLAAFREQLATEELSAAELRERRNVIETWEAINTEIGLVKHALQLYDDVVELASPQTDSSSTLA
;
A
#
# COMPACT_ATOMS: atom_id res chain seq x y z
N MET A 1 -16.62 -12.32 10.05
CA MET A 1 -16.11 -10.94 10.15
C MET A 1 -16.48 -10.17 8.90
N ASN A 2 -16.69 -8.85 9.02
CA ASN A 2 -16.94 -8.00 7.85
C ASN A 2 -15.58 -7.48 7.35
N PRO A 3 -15.13 -7.82 6.13
CA PRO A 3 -13.80 -7.46 5.63
C PRO A 3 -13.62 -5.94 5.48
N VAL A 4 -14.70 -5.20 5.21
CA VAL A 4 -14.66 -3.74 5.10
C VAL A 4 -14.38 -3.08 6.45
N ARG A 5 -14.93 -3.66 7.54
CA ARG A 5 -14.64 -3.16 8.89
C ARG A 5 -13.17 -3.36 9.26
N LEU A 6 -12.64 -4.55 9.01
CA LEU A 6 -11.22 -4.83 9.26
C LEU A 6 -10.30 -3.87 8.51
N LEU A 7 -10.59 -3.60 7.24
CA LEU A 7 -9.82 -2.63 6.45
C LEU A 7 -9.88 -1.23 7.04
N PHE A 8 -11.07 -0.79 7.47
CA PHE A 8 -11.24 0.52 8.07
C PHE A 8 -10.50 0.64 9.40
N ASP A 9 -10.63 -0.37 10.26
CA ASP A 9 -9.95 -0.44 11.55
C ASP A 9 -8.43 -0.35 11.35
N GLU A 10 -7.86 -1.10 10.41
CA GLU A 10 -6.42 -1.06 10.07
C GLU A 10 -5.97 0.33 9.56
N VAL A 11 -6.78 0.99 8.73
CA VAL A 11 -6.47 2.34 8.24
C VAL A 11 -6.54 3.36 9.37
N THR A 12 -7.50 3.25 10.29
CA THR A 12 -7.58 4.16 11.44
C THR A 12 -6.46 3.93 12.43
N ASP A 13 -6.06 2.68 12.68
CA ASP A 13 -4.92 2.36 13.54
C ASP A 13 -3.63 2.97 12.97
N LEU A 14 -3.41 2.88 11.65
CA LEU A 14 -2.28 3.56 10.99
C LEU A 14 -2.27 5.07 11.16
N ILE A 15 -3.44 5.72 11.18
CA ILE A 15 -3.55 7.16 11.38
C ILE A 15 -3.28 7.54 12.83
N ASP A 16 -3.79 6.74 13.77
CA ASP A 16 -3.66 6.99 15.20
C ASP A 16 -2.21 6.77 15.69
N ASP A 17 -1.50 5.79 15.11
CA ASP A 17 -0.15 5.41 15.52
C ASP A 17 0.97 6.15 14.79
N HIS A 18 0.69 6.77 13.63
CA HIS A 18 1.72 7.40 12.80
C HIS A 18 1.32 8.80 12.33
N SER A 19 2.31 9.69 12.32
CA SER A 19 2.20 10.98 11.64
C SER A 19 2.16 10.81 10.11
N ARG A 20 1.65 11.83 9.41
CA ARG A 20 1.66 11.88 7.94
C ARG A 20 3.06 11.70 7.35
N GLU A 21 4.07 12.31 7.94
CA GLU A 21 5.47 12.20 7.51
C GLU A 21 6.02 10.77 7.67
N GLU A 22 5.68 10.10 8.77
CA GLU A 22 6.06 8.69 9.00
C GLU A 22 5.38 7.75 8.00
N LEU A 23 4.10 8.00 7.66
CA LEU A 23 3.39 7.23 6.63
C LEU A 23 3.97 7.46 5.23
N GLU A 24 4.38 8.69 4.89
CA GLU A 24 5.07 8.99 3.64
C GLU A 24 6.42 8.26 3.55
N GLN A 25 7.19 8.25 4.63
CA GLN A 25 8.45 7.52 4.73
C GLN A 25 8.23 6.01 4.61
N ARG A 26 7.23 5.45 5.32
CA ARG A 26 6.87 4.04 5.23
C ARG A 26 6.47 3.64 3.81
N LEU A 27 5.71 4.48 3.11
CA LEU A 27 5.34 4.25 1.72
C LEU A 27 6.56 4.20 0.79
N ALA A 28 7.57 5.05 1.04
CA ALA A 28 8.81 5.03 0.28
C ALA A 28 9.59 3.72 0.52
N GLU A 29 9.72 3.30 1.78
CA GLU A 29 10.38 2.05 2.16
C GLU A 29 9.73 0.83 1.51
N LEU A 30 8.39 0.72 1.60
CA LEU A 30 7.64 -0.40 1.00
C LEU A 30 7.79 -0.46 -0.52
N LYS A 31 7.88 0.71 -1.19
CA LYS A 31 8.14 0.74 -2.63
C LYS A 31 9.55 0.28 -2.96
N THR A 32 10.55 0.68 -2.17
CA THR A 32 11.91 0.19 -2.34
C THR A 32 11.99 -1.32 -2.13
N GLU A 33 11.36 -1.85 -1.09
CA GLU A 33 11.30 -3.30 -0.84
C GLU A 33 10.63 -4.04 -2.01
N GLN A 34 9.52 -3.49 -2.53
CA GLN A 34 8.87 -4.02 -3.73
C GLN A 34 9.80 -4.04 -4.95
N GLU A 35 10.53 -2.94 -5.19
CA GLU A 35 11.47 -2.81 -6.31
C GLU A 35 12.66 -3.77 -6.18
N GLU A 36 13.16 -3.98 -4.97
CA GLU A 36 14.25 -4.93 -4.69
C GLU A 36 13.81 -6.37 -4.98
N VAL A 37 12.63 -6.77 -4.48
CA VAL A 37 12.05 -8.11 -4.75
C VAL A 37 11.77 -8.28 -6.24
N ALA A 38 11.24 -7.25 -6.90
CA ALA A 38 10.99 -7.26 -8.35
C ALA A 38 12.27 -7.45 -9.16
N ALA A 39 13.34 -6.74 -8.79
CA ALA A 39 14.62 -6.79 -9.48
C ALA A 39 15.32 -8.16 -9.34
N GLU A 40 15.16 -8.85 -8.21
CA GLU A 40 15.73 -10.19 -7.98
C GLU A 40 15.24 -11.21 -9.03
N TYR A 41 13.99 -11.08 -9.47
CA TYR A 41 13.35 -12.02 -10.41
C TYR A 41 13.09 -11.42 -11.80
N ASP A 42 13.68 -10.26 -12.11
CA ASP A 42 13.44 -9.50 -13.35
C ASP A 42 11.94 -9.36 -13.68
N ALA A 43 11.14 -9.15 -12.63
CA ALA A 43 9.69 -9.12 -12.73
C ALA A 43 9.18 -7.68 -12.74
N THR A 44 8.50 -7.30 -13.82
CA THR A 44 7.92 -5.95 -13.96
C THR A 44 6.62 -5.75 -13.17
N SER A 45 6.01 -6.85 -12.71
CA SER A 45 4.80 -6.86 -11.90
C SER A 45 4.61 -8.22 -11.23
N LEU A 46 3.78 -8.28 -10.19
CA LEU A 46 3.38 -9.55 -9.59
C LEU A 46 2.70 -10.51 -10.58
N ALA A 47 1.98 -9.98 -11.58
CA ALA A 47 1.38 -10.79 -12.62
C ALA A 47 2.44 -11.42 -13.53
N ALA A 48 3.42 -10.64 -13.97
CA ALA A 48 4.56 -11.14 -14.74
C ALA A 48 5.37 -12.17 -13.94
N PHE A 49 5.57 -11.94 -12.65
CA PHE A 49 6.25 -12.90 -11.79
C PHE A 49 5.48 -14.22 -11.68
N ARG A 50 4.15 -14.17 -11.51
CA ARG A 50 3.30 -15.38 -11.52
C ARG A 50 3.31 -16.11 -12.86
N GLU A 51 3.44 -15.39 -13.98
CA GLU A 51 3.56 -16.00 -15.30
C GLU A 51 4.85 -16.82 -15.44
N GLN A 52 5.97 -16.33 -14.90
CA GLN A 52 7.24 -17.06 -14.88
C GLN A 52 7.12 -18.45 -14.24
N LEU A 53 6.29 -18.60 -13.20
CA LEU A 53 6.07 -19.91 -12.56
C LEU A 53 5.44 -20.94 -13.50
N ALA A 54 4.71 -20.50 -14.52
CA ALA A 54 4.03 -21.37 -15.48
C ALA A 54 4.87 -21.62 -16.75
N THR A 55 5.81 -20.73 -17.07
CA THR A 55 6.58 -20.75 -18.31
C THR A 55 8.00 -21.27 -18.14
N GLU A 56 8.58 -21.11 -16.96
CA GLU A 56 9.93 -21.59 -16.66
C GLU A 56 9.94 -23.05 -16.21
N GLU A 57 11.00 -23.77 -16.56
CA GLU A 57 11.22 -25.13 -16.11
C GLU A 57 11.85 -25.12 -14.71
N LEU A 58 11.00 -24.99 -13.70
CA LEU A 58 11.39 -24.91 -12.29
C LEU A 58 11.34 -26.27 -11.61
N SER A 59 12.33 -26.55 -10.78
CA SER A 59 12.27 -27.65 -9.82
C SER A 59 11.19 -27.39 -8.76
N ALA A 60 10.78 -28.45 -8.06
CA ALA A 60 9.83 -28.31 -6.94
C ALA A 60 10.36 -27.45 -5.79
N ALA A 61 11.68 -27.28 -5.64
CA ALA A 61 12.27 -26.42 -4.63
C ALA A 61 12.13 -24.94 -5.03
N GLU A 62 12.56 -24.60 -6.24
CA GLU A 62 12.46 -23.24 -6.81
C GLU A 62 11.01 -22.76 -6.88
N LEU A 63 10.09 -23.65 -7.24
CA LEU A 63 8.66 -23.31 -7.28
C LEU A 63 8.10 -22.96 -5.90
N ARG A 64 8.58 -23.61 -4.83
CA ARG A 64 8.20 -23.26 -3.44
C ARG A 64 8.80 -21.93 -3.03
N GLU A 65 10.07 -21.71 -3.35
CA GLU A 65 10.77 -20.45 -3.08
C GLU A 65 10.05 -19.27 -3.73
N ARG A 66 9.80 -19.33 -5.04
CA ARG A 66 9.09 -18.24 -5.74
C ARG A 66 7.67 -18.01 -5.22
N ARG A 67 6.99 -19.05 -4.74
CA ARG A 67 5.68 -18.90 -4.10
C ARG A 67 5.76 -18.11 -2.78
N ASN A 68 6.78 -18.37 -1.97
CA ASN A 68 6.99 -17.59 -0.76
C ASN A 68 7.28 -16.12 -1.10
N VAL A 69 8.06 -15.86 -2.16
CA VAL A 69 8.30 -14.49 -2.63
C VAL A 69 7.02 -13.82 -3.12
N ILE A 70 6.14 -14.54 -3.82
CA ILE A 70 4.81 -14.05 -4.21
C ILE A 70 3.99 -13.63 -2.98
N GLU A 71 4.00 -14.45 -1.91
CA GLU A 71 3.31 -14.13 -0.66
C GLU A 71 3.87 -12.85 -0.01
N THR A 72 5.20 -12.69 0.02
CA THR A 72 5.85 -11.46 0.49
C THR A 72 5.43 -10.25 -0.35
N TRP A 73 5.45 -10.36 -1.68
CA TRP A 73 5.04 -9.27 -2.56
C TRP A 73 3.55 -8.92 -2.37
N GLU A 74 2.67 -9.90 -2.20
CA GLU A 74 1.26 -9.66 -1.87
C GLU A 74 1.10 -8.88 -0.57
N ALA A 75 1.84 -9.24 0.48
CA ALA A 75 1.83 -8.53 1.76
C ALA A 75 2.28 -7.07 1.61
N ILE A 76 3.40 -6.83 0.90
CA ILE A 76 3.90 -5.48 0.59
C ILE A 76 2.84 -4.68 -0.18
N ASN A 77 2.18 -5.27 -1.18
CA ASN A 77 1.13 -4.60 -1.95
C ASN A 77 -0.07 -4.22 -1.08
N THR A 78 -0.47 -5.10 -0.17
CA THR A 78 -1.54 -4.82 0.78
C THR A 78 -1.15 -3.66 1.69
N GLU A 79 0.07 -3.66 2.23
CA GLU A 79 0.54 -2.59 3.11
C GLU A 79 0.67 -1.25 2.38
N ILE A 80 1.19 -1.23 1.15
CA ILE A 80 1.20 -0.04 0.28
C ILE A 80 -0.23 0.51 0.11
N GLY A 81 -1.21 -0.37 -0.08
CA GLY A 81 -2.62 0.02 -0.20
C GLY A 81 -3.14 0.68 1.08
N LEU A 82 -2.88 0.07 2.23
CA LEU A 82 -3.27 0.59 3.54
C LEU A 82 -2.66 1.97 3.82
N VAL A 83 -1.35 2.12 3.64
CA VAL A 83 -0.65 3.38 3.87
C VAL A 83 -1.15 4.48 2.93
N LYS A 84 -1.41 4.16 1.66
CA LYS A 84 -2.02 5.13 0.72
C LYS A 84 -3.41 5.58 1.17
N HIS A 85 -4.24 4.66 1.65
CA HIS A 85 -5.56 5.00 2.17
C HIS A 85 -5.48 5.84 3.45
N ALA A 86 -4.54 5.55 4.35
CA ALA A 86 -4.29 6.36 5.53
C ALA A 86 -3.88 7.79 5.16
N LEU A 87 -2.96 7.97 4.22
CA LEU A 87 -2.55 9.29 3.71
C LEU A 87 -3.71 10.07 3.07
N GLN A 88 -4.54 9.40 2.26
CA GLN A 88 -5.73 10.01 1.66
C GLN A 88 -6.72 10.49 2.73
N LEU A 89 -7.00 9.65 3.73
CA LEU A 89 -7.93 10.01 4.80
C LEU A 89 -7.36 11.12 5.71
N TYR A 90 -6.04 11.17 5.91
CA TYR A 90 -5.38 12.31 6.55
C TYR A 90 -5.67 13.62 5.82
N ASP A 91 -5.50 13.65 4.50
CA ASP A 91 -5.77 14.83 3.68
C ASP A 91 -7.27 15.22 3.73
N ASP A 92 -8.18 14.24 3.64
CA ASP A 92 -9.63 14.45 3.75
C ASP A 92 -10.04 15.06 5.10
N VAL A 93 -9.50 14.54 6.21
CA VAL A 93 -9.81 15.05 7.57
C VAL A 93 -9.27 16.47 7.76
N VAL A 94 -8.07 16.77 7.26
CA VAL A 94 -7.48 18.12 7.33
C VAL A 94 -8.29 19.10 6.48
N GLU A 95 -8.75 18.71 5.29
CA GLU A 95 -9.62 19.54 4.45
C GLU A 95 -10.95 19.85 5.16
N LEU A 96 -11.59 18.85 5.76
CA LEU A 96 -12.85 19.02 6.49
C LEU A 96 -12.71 19.85 7.78
N ALA A 97 -11.56 19.76 8.45
CA ALA A 97 -11.28 20.52 9.66
C ALA A 97 -10.84 21.97 9.37
N SER A 98 -10.50 22.28 8.12
CA SER A 98 -10.13 23.62 7.70
C SER A 98 -11.36 24.53 7.77
N PRO A 99 -11.32 25.66 8.50
CA PRO A 99 -12.45 26.58 8.54
C PRO A 99 -12.66 27.09 7.12
N GLN A 100 -13.75 26.64 6.49
CA GLN A 100 -14.21 27.18 5.23
C GLN A 100 -14.44 28.67 5.47
N THR A 101 -13.47 29.50 5.07
CA THR A 101 -13.66 30.94 5.04
C THR A 101 -14.64 31.19 3.91
N ASP A 102 -15.92 30.97 4.21
CA ASP A 102 -17.03 31.47 3.43
C ASP A 102 -16.88 32.99 3.41
N SER A 103 -16.12 33.48 2.43
CA SER A 103 -16.19 34.86 1.98
C SER A 103 -17.54 35.04 1.28
N SER A 104 -18.62 34.91 2.06
CA SER A 104 -19.89 35.55 1.75
C SER A 104 -19.66 37.05 1.92
N SER A 105 -18.98 37.65 0.92
CA SER A 105 -18.98 39.09 0.74
C SER A 105 -20.43 39.54 0.64
N THR A 106 -20.86 40.17 1.72
CA THR A 106 -22.14 40.85 1.84
C THR A 106 -22.18 41.93 0.76
N LEU A 107 -23.06 41.75 -0.23
CA LEU A 107 -23.49 42.85 -1.10
C LEU A 107 -24.29 43.83 -0.23
N ALA A 108 -23.67 44.95 0.12
CA ALA A 108 -24.28 46.13 0.72
C ALA A 108 -23.93 47.36 -0.11
#